data_AF-A0A7J9MB65-F1
#
_entry.id   AF-A0A7J9MB65-F1
#
_cell.length_a   1.000
_cell.length_b   1.000
_cell.length_c   1.000
_cell.angle_alpha   90.00
_cell.angle_beta   90.00
_cell.angle_gamma   90.00
#
_symmetry.space_group_name_H-M   'P 1'
#
loop_
_entity.id
_entity.type
_entity.pdbx_description
1 polymer ?
#
loop_
_entity_poly.entity_id
_entity_poly.type
_entity_poly.pdbx_seq_one_letter_code
_entity_poly.pdbx_strand_id
1 'polypeptide(L)'
;IANHLNRVVGSFERKPLKVFVQVNTSGEESKSGVEPSGCVELVKHVSLNCPNLQFCGLMTIGMPDYTSTPENFKVDELRILTLANCRSEVCKALGIPEEQCELSMGMSSDFELAIEMGSTNVRVGSTIFGAREYPKKN
;
A
#
# COMPACT_ATOMS: atom_id res chain seq x y z
N ILE A 1 13.89 3.80 -6.58
CA ILE A 1 13.40 4.44 -5.33
C ILE A 1 13.95 3.75 -4.08
N ALA A 2 13.71 2.43 -3.90
CA ALA A 2 14.19 1.69 -2.72
C ALA A 2 15.68 1.90 -2.38
N ASN A 3 16.59 1.75 -3.37
CA ASN A 3 18.03 1.97 -3.18
C ASN A 3 18.37 3.38 -2.69
N HIS A 4 17.67 4.39 -3.23
CA HIS A 4 17.89 5.77 -2.83
C HIS A 4 17.42 5.99 -1.39
N LEU A 5 16.23 5.51 -1.04
CA LEU A 5 15.70 5.58 0.32
C LEU A 5 16.60 4.85 1.31
N ASN A 6 17.06 3.63 1.00
CA ASN A 6 18.00 2.87 1.83
C ASN A 6 19.30 3.63 2.09
N ARG A 7 19.86 4.27 1.04
CA ARG A 7 21.09 5.07 1.17
C ARG A 7 20.89 6.29 2.05
N VAL A 8 19.79 7.02 1.86
CA VAL A 8 19.48 8.22 2.64
C VAL A 8 19.17 7.86 4.10
N VAL A 9 18.39 6.81 4.36
CA VAL A 9 18.12 6.36 5.73
C VAL A 9 19.42 5.94 6.42
N GLY A 10 20.35 5.32 5.69
CA GLY A 10 21.66 4.92 6.22
C GLY A 10 22.58 6.07 6.63
N SER A 11 22.30 7.33 6.24
CA SER A 11 23.07 8.48 6.73
C SER A 11 22.60 9.00 8.09
N PHE A 12 21.58 8.38 8.70
CA PHE A 12 21.06 8.74 10.02
C PHE A 12 21.32 7.61 11.02
N GLU A 13 21.71 7.95 12.24
CA GLU A 13 21.79 6.97 13.34
C GLU A 13 20.39 6.65 13.87
N ARG A 14 19.71 5.72 13.21
CA ARG A 14 18.36 5.28 13.57
C ARG A 14 18.14 3.81 13.29
N LYS A 15 17.09 3.25 13.88
CA LYS A 15 16.58 1.93 13.48
C LYS A 15 16.14 1.93 12.02
N PRO A 16 16.21 0.78 11.32
CA PRO A 16 15.73 0.64 9.95
C PRO A 16 14.33 1.23 9.77
N LEU A 17 14.12 1.91 8.65
CA LEU A 17 12.84 2.53 8.34
C LEU A 17 11.85 1.44 7.91
N LYS A 18 10.74 1.32 8.65
CA LYS A 18 9.61 0.49 8.25
C LYS A 18 9.00 1.02 6.96
N VAL A 19 8.85 0.15 5.97
CA VAL A 19 8.33 0.51 4.65
C VAL A 19 7.26 -0.46 4.17
N PHE A 20 6.31 0.09 3.43
CA PHE A 20 5.35 -0.66 2.64
C PHE A 20 5.75 -0.61 1.17
N VAL A 21 5.50 -1.70 0.44
CA VAL A 21 5.58 -1.70 -1.02
C VAL A 21 4.22 -1.35 -1.60
N GLN A 22 4.16 -0.26 -2.36
CA GLN A 22 2.95 0.15 -3.06
C GLN A 22 2.76 -0.69 -4.32
N VAL A 23 1.63 -1.38 -4.42
CA VAL A 23 1.23 -2.18 -5.58
C VAL A 23 0.16 -1.43 -6.36
N ASN A 24 0.34 -1.32 -7.67
CA ASN A 24 -0.67 -0.78 -8.56
C ASN A 24 -1.75 -1.82 -8.82
N THR A 25 -2.74 -1.93 -7.93
CA THR A 25 -3.85 -2.88 -8.10
C THR A 25 -4.92 -2.39 -9.08
N SER A 26 -4.82 -1.15 -9.56
CA SER A 26 -5.77 -0.54 -10.49
C SER A 26 -5.46 -0.83 -11.96
N GLY A 27 -4.20 -1.13 -12.29
CA GLY A 27 -3.71 -1.24 -13.67
C GLY A 27 -3.69 0.09 -14.44
N GLU A 28 -4.02 1.21 -13.80
CA GLU A 28 -3.99 2.53 -14.43
C GLU A 28 -2.54 3.02 -14.54
N GLU A 29 -2.11 3.44 -15.73
CA GLU A 29 -0.76 4.01 -15.94
C GLU A 29 -0.53 5.31 -15.16
N SER A 30 -1.61 6.01 -14.79
CA SER A 30 -1.56 7.25 -14.02
C SER A 30 -1.22 7.03 -12.53
N LYS A 31 -1.30 5.79 -12.04
CA LYS A 31 -1.08 5.44 -10.64
C LYS A 31 0.35 4.95 -10.44
N SER A 32 0.96 5.44 -9.36
CA SER A 32 2.26 4.92 -8.92
C SER A 32 2.10 3.54 -8.29
N GLY A 33 3.16 2.75 -8.33
CA GLY A 33 3.23 1.44 -7.71
C GLY A 33 3.97 0.46 -8.60
N VAL A 34 4.36 -0.67 -8.02
CA VAL A 34 4.83 -1.81 -8.79
C VAL A 34 3.62 -2.57 -9.33
N GLU A 35 3.72 -3.09 -10.55
CA GLU A 35 2.72 -4.04 -11.05
C GLU A 35 2.66 -5.27 -10.14
N PRO A 36 1.49 -5.91 -9.96
CA PRO A 36 1.33 -7.09 -9.12
C PRO A 36 2.37 -8.19 -9.42
N SER A 37 2.69 -8.39 -10.69
CA SER A 37 3.70 -9.35 -11.16
C SER A 37 5.13 -9.04 -10.71
N GLY A 38 5.45 -7.77 -10.47
CA GLY A 38 6.76 -7.33 -9.98
C GLY A 38 6.87 -7.22 -8.47
N CYS A 39 5.77 -7.43 -7.73
CA CYS A 39 5.70 -7.22 -6.29
C CYS A 39 6.71 -8.08 -5.52
N VAL A 40 6.73 -9.38 -5.81
CA VAL A 40 7.61 -10.36 -5.14
C VAL A 40 9.08 -9.99 -5.30
N GLU A 41 9.51 -9.65 -6.51
CA GLU A 41 10.91 -9.32 -6.79
C GLU A 41 11.33 -8.01 -6.13
N LEU A 42 10.45 -7.00 -6.10
CA LEU A 42 10.73 -5.76 -5.38
C LEU A 42 10.84 -5.99 -3.88
N VAL A 43 9.96 -6.79 -3.29
CA VAL A 43 10.01 -7.10 -1.85
C VAL A 43 11.28 -7.88 -1.50
N LYS A 44 11.65 -8.90 -2.29
CA LYS A 44 12.93 -9.61 -2.09
C LYS A 44 14.10 -8.64 -2.14
N HIS A 45 14.10 -7.72 -3.11
CA HIS A 45 15.15 -6.72 -3.21
C HIS A 45 15.24 -5.83 -1.98
N VAL A 46 14.10 -5.37 -1.44
CA VAL A 46 14.07 -4.58 -0.20
C VAL A 46 14.60 -5.42 0.97
N SER A 47 14.10 -6.63 1.16
CA SER A 47 14.47 -7.49 2.29
C SER A 47 15.93 -7.94 2.27
N LEU A 48 16.51 -8.20 1.09
CA LEU A 48 17.86 -8.76 0.96
C LEU A 48 18.95 -7.69 0.77
N ASN A 49 18.64 -6.59 0.06
CA ASN A 49 19.65 -5.62 -0.37
C ASN A 49 19.53 -4.25 0.32
N CYS A 50 18.50 -4.01 1.14
CA CYS A 50 18.27 -2.73 1.80
C CYS A 50 18.32 -2.83 3.34
N PRO A 51 19.50 -2.95 3.96
CA PRO A 51 19.63 -3.17 5.41
C PRO A 51 19.09 -2.03 6.29
N ASN A 52 18.94 -0.82 5.73
CA ASN A 52 18.38 0.33 6.44
C ASN A 52 16.86 0.43 6.28
N LEU A 53 16.24 -0.49 5.55
CA LEU A 53 14.80 -0.60 5.39
C LEU A 53 14.30 -1.89 6.02
N GLN A 54 13.12 -1.84 6.62
CA GLN A 54 12.42 -3.01 7.12
C GLN A 54 11.11 -3.14 6.35
N PHE A 55 10.98 -4.18 5.55
CA PHE A 55 9.70 -4.51 4.91
C PHE A 55 8.67 -4.85 5.99
N CYS A 56 7.51 -4.21 5.95
CA CYS A 56 6.42 -4.45 6.89
C CYS A 56 5.11 -4.90 6.24
N GLY A 57 4.92 -4.62 4.95
CA GLY A 57 3.63 -4.88 4.33
C GLY A 57 3.47 -4.34 2.92
N LEU A 58 2.28 -4.55 2.38
CA LEU A 58 1.85 -4.05 1.07
C LEU A 58 0.84 -2.94 1.22
N MET A 59 0.82 -2.04 0.24
CA MET A 59 -0.06 -0.89 0.23
C MET A 59 -0.68 -0.73 -1.16
N THR A 60 -1.93 -0.30 -1.22
CA THR A 60 -2.55 0.17 -2.47
C THR A 60 -3.35 1.45 -2.22
N ILE A 61 -3.56 2.21 -3.28
CA ILE A 61 -4.41 3.40 -3.30
C ILE A 61 -5.60 3.10 -4.21
N GLY A 62 -6.81 3.21 -3.66
CA GLY A 62 -8.06 3.07 -4.42
C GLY A 62 -8.25 4.17 -5.49
N MET A 63 -9.33 4.04 -6.25
CA MET A 63 -9.70 5.08 -7.22
C MET A 63 -10.16 6.36 -6.53
N PRO A 64 -9.93 7.54 -7.14
CA PRO A 64 -10.41 8.80 -6.59
C PRO A 64 -11.94 8.95 -6.68
N ASP A 65 -12.60 8.17 -7.53
CA ASP A 65 -14.05 8.17 -7.66
C ASP A 65 -14.68 7.23 -6.63
N TYR A 66 -14.91 7.78 -5.44
CA TYR A 66 -15.57 7.12 -4.31
C TYR A 66 -17.10 7.22 -4.39
N THR A 67 -17.68 7.26 -5.60
CA THR A 67 -19.12 7.14 -5.72
C THR A 67 -19.53 5.71 -5.36
N SER A 68 -20.54 5.55 -4.50
CA SER A 68 -21.08 4.25 -4.10
C SER A 68 -21.91 3.62 -5.22
N THR A 69 -21.33 3.44 -6.40
CA THR A 69 -21.95 2.73 -7.52
C THR A 69 -21.61 1.24 -7.43
N PRO A 70 -22.52 0.35 -7.86
CA PRO A 70 -22.26 -1.09 -7.90
C PRO A 70 -21.01 -1.48 -8.71
N GLU A 71 -20.64 -0.67 -9.71
CA GLU A 71 -19.42 -0.87 -10.49
C GLU A 71 -18.17 -0.59 -9.64
N ASN A 72 -18.13 0.50 -8.87
CA ASN A 72 -16.99 0.84 -8.03
C ASN A 72 -16.72 -0.19 -6.94
N PHE A 73 -17.77 -0.74 -6.32
CA PHE A 73 -17.63 -1.83 -5.35
C PHE A 73 -16.93 -3.06 -5.92
N LYS A 74 -17.27 -3.48 -7.14
CA LYS A 74 -16.62 -4.64 -7.80
C LYS A 74 -15.14 -4.39 -8.09
N VAL A 75 -14.82 -3.15 -8.48
CA VAL A 75 -13.43 -2.78 -8.77
C VAL A 75 -12.62 -2.70 -7.48
N ASP A 76 -13.19 -2.22 -6.38
CA ASP A 76 -12.54 -2.19 -5.07
C ASP A 76 -12.34 -3.60 -4.50
N GLU A 77 -13.32 -4.49 -4.63
CA GLU A 77 -13.17 -5.91 -4.26
C GLU A 77 -12.01 -6.55 -5.04
N LEU A 78 -11.97 -6.37 -6.36
CA LEU A 78 -10.89 -6.92 -7.20
C LEU A 78 -9.51 -6.39 -6.81
N ARG A 79 -9.41 -5.10 -6.47
CA ARG A 79 -8.17 -4.48 -6.00
C ARG A 79 -7.71 -5.07 -4.69
N ILE A 80 -8.62 -5.25 -3.75
CA ILE A 80 -8.31 -5.82 -2.43
C ILE A 80 -7.86 -7.28 -2.59
N LEU A 81 -8.57 -8.06 -3.40
CA LEU A 81 -8.19 -9.43 -3.74
C LEU A 81 -6.80 -9.48 -4.40
N THR A 82 -6.51 -8.54 -5.30
CA THR A 82 -5.19 -8.44 -5.95
C THR A 82 -4.09 -8.18 -4.92
N LEU A 83 -4.32 -7.26 -3.97
CA LEU A 83 -3.36 -6.96 -2.91
C LEU A 83 -3.17 -8.16 -1.96
N ALA A 84 -4.25 -8.86 -1.61
CA ALA A 84 -4.21 -10.05 -0.79
C ALA A 84 -3.42 -11.18 -1.47
N ASN A 85 -3.65 -11.42 -2.76
CA ASN A 85 -2.87 -12.39 -3.54
C ASN A 85 -1.38 -12.02 -3.58
N CYS A 86 -1.06 -10.73 -3.77
CA CYS A 86 0.32 -10.26 -3.69
C CYS A 86 0.94 -10.54 -2.31
N ARG A 87 0.17 -10.36 -1.22
CA ARG A 87 0.63 -10.67 0.14
C ARG A 87 0.98 -12.14 0.27
N SER A 88 0.08 -13.04 -0.13
CA SER A 88 0.30 -14.48 -0.05
C SER A 88 1.57 -14.90 -0.82
N GLU A 89 1.75 -14.41 -2.05
CA GLU A 89 2.92 -14.72 -2.87
C GLU A 89 4.22 -14.16 -2.26
N VAL A 90 4.18 -12.92 -1.73
CA VAL A 90 5.33 -12.32 -1.04
C VAL A 90 5.69 -13.10 0.22
N CYS A 91 4.72 -13.43 1.07
CA CYS A 91 4.92 -14.18 2.30
C CYS A 91 5.51 -15.56 2.02
N LYS A 92 4.97 -16.26 1.02
CA LYS A 92 5.50 -17.54 0.54
C LYS A 92 6.94 -17.41 0.04
N ALA A 93 7.25 -16.37 -0.74
CA ALA A 93 8.59 -16.14 -1.28
C ALA A 93 9.62 -15.77 -0.22
N LEU A 94 9.21 -15.08 0.86
CA LEU A 94 10.07 -14.73 2.00
C LEU A 94 10.09 -15.80 3.09
N GLY A 95 9.20 -16.79 3.06
CA GLY A 95 9.05 -17.79 4.12
C GLY A 95 8.54 -17.22 5.44
N ILE A 96 7.70 -16.18 5.39
CA ILE A 96 7.12 -15.53 6.58
C ILE A 96 5.61 -15.79 6.66
N PRO A 97 5.01 -15.80 7.86
CA PRO A 97 3.56 -15.84 8.03
C PRO A 97 2.88 -14.59 7.46
N GLU A 98 1.64 -14.71 6.99
CA GLU A 98 0.88 -13.57 6.46
C GLU A 98 0.60 -12.51 7.52
N GLU A 99 0.51 -12.89 8.79
CA GLU A 99 0.29 -11.99 9.93
C GLU A 99 1.45 -11.02 10.14
N GLN A 100 2.64 -11.32 9.59
CA GLN A 100 3.81 -10.43 9.61
C GLN A 100 3.84 -9.46 8.43
N CYS A 101 2.88 -9.56 7.49
CA CYS A 101 2.79 -8.71 6.30
C CYS A 101 1.51 -7.87 6.37
N GLU A 102 1.67 -6.64 6.82
CA GLU A 102 0.59 -5.67 6.99
C GLU A 102 -0.03 -5.28 5.64
N LEU A 103 -1.33 -4.97 5.64
CA LEU A 103 -2.04 -4.44 4.48
C LEU A 103 -2.47 -3.01 4.76
N SER A 104 -1.91 -2.06 4.02
CA SER A 104 -2.34 -0.66 4.07
C SER A 104 -3.30 -0.35 2.92
N MET A 105 -4.59 -0.40 3.21
CA MET A 105 -5.68 -0.10 2.29
C MET A 105 -6.89 0.46 3.04
N GLY A 106 -7.75 1.19 2.34
CA GLY A 106 -8.84 1.94 2.96
C GLY A 106 -8.45 3.39 3.29
N MET A 107 -9.31 4.30 2.88
CA MET A 107 -9.31 5.74 3.08
C MET A 107 -10.65 6.17 3.71
N SER A 108 -10.86 7.48 3.85
CA SER A 108 -12.02 8.04 4.57
C SER A 108 -13.40 7.51 4.16
N SER A 109 -13.57 7.07 2.92
CA SER A 109 -14.85 6.64 2.34
C SER A 109 -15.05 5.12 2.30
N ASP A 110 -13.99 4.32 2.46
CA ASP A 110 -14.01 2.87 2.22
C ASP A 110 -13.25 2.07 3.30
N PHE A 111 -12.87 2.70 4.42
CA PHE A 111 -12.09 2.04 5.47
C PHE A 111 -12.84 0.87 6.13
N GLU A 112 -14.17 0.90 6.22
CA GLU A 112 -14.98 -0.19 6.80
C GLU A 112 -14.87 -1.46 5.95
N LEU A 113 -15.14 -1.34 4.65
CA LEU A 113 -14.96 -2.44 3.69
C LEU A 113 -13.50 -2.92 3.66
N ALA A 114 -12.53 -2.01 3.73
CA ALA A 114 -11.12 -2.38 3.78
C ALA A 114 -10.80 -3.24 5.02
N ILE A 115 -11.39 -2.93 6.18
CA ILE A 115 -11.22 -3.72 7.42
C ILE A 115 -11.85 -5.09 7.26
N GLU A 116 -13.08 -5.17 6.74
CA GLU A 116 -13.77 -6.46 6.49
C GLU A 116 -12.94 -7.38 5.57
N MET A 117 -12.23 -6.77 4.63
CA MET A 117 -11.38 -7.47 3.66
C MET A 117 -9.92 -7.66 4.14
N GLY A 118 -9.61 -7.37 5.41
CA GLY A 118 -8.34 -7.72 6.04
C GLY A 118 -7.27 -6.61 6.05
N SER A 119 -7.65 -5.35 5.90
CA SER A 119 -6.73 -4.21 6.10
C SER A 119 -6.24 -4.16 7.54
N THR A 120 -4.94 -3.95 7.72
CA THR A 120 -4.34 -3.73 9.04
C THR A 120 -4.00 -2.25 9.27
N ASN A 121 -3.97 -1.43 8.22
CA ASN A 121 -3.68 0.00 8.27
C ASN A 121 -4.63 0.79 7.36
N VAL A 122 -5.59 1.50 7.95
CA VAL A 122 -6.49 2.43 7.24
C VAL A 122 -5.99 3.88 7.32
N ARG A 123 -6.30 4.69 6.31
CA ARG A 123 -5.80 6.07 6.17
C ARG A 123 -6.96 7.07 6.15
N VAL A 124 -7.44 7.45 7.32
CA VAL A 124 -8.63 8.32 7.47
C VAL A 124 -8.19 9.78 7.66
N GLY A 125 -8.63 10.66 6.76
CA GLY A 125 -8.30 12.08 6.77
C GLY A 125 -9.53 12.96 6.98
N SER A 126 -10.31 13.18 5.92
CA SER A 126 -11.46 14.10 5.93
C SER A 126 -12.55 13.74 6.92
N THR A 127 -12.72 12.46 7.24
CA THR A 127 -13.65 12.02 8.30
C THR A 127 -13.24 12.51 9.69
N ILE A 128 -11.92 12.64 9.93
CA ILE A 128 -11.37 13.10 11.22
C ILE A 128 -11.24 14.64 11.24
N PHE A 129 -10.70 15.22 10.16
CA PHE A 129 -10.28 16.63 10.12
C PHE A 129 -11.22 17.56 9.33
N GLY A 130 -12.24 17.02 8.67
CA GLY A 130 -13.13 17.78 7.80
C GLY A 130 -12.59 17.98 6.37
N ALA A 131 -13.36 18.71 5.56
CA ALA A 131 -12.99 19.03 4.19
C ALA A 131 -11.81 20.01 4.16
N ARG A 132 -10.92 19.85 3.17
CA ARG A 132 -9.78 20.75 3.00
C ARG A 132 -10.27 22.05 2.37
N GLU A 133 -10.03 23.18 3.05
CA GLU A 133 -10.26 24.49 2.46
C GLU A 133 -9.12 24.78 1.46
N TYR A 134 -9.45 24.81 0.18
CA TYR A 134 -8.53 25.25 -0.86
C TYR A 134 -8.70 26.77 -1.05
N PRO A 135 -7.63 27.58 -0.93
CA PRO A 135 -7.73 29.00 -1.27
C PRO A 135 -8.21 29.12 -2.71
N LYS A 136 -9.18 30.00 -2.96
CA LYS A 136 -9.65 30.27 -4.33
C LYS A 136 -8.43 30.68 -5.16
N LYS A 137 -8.17 29.94 -6.25
CA LYS A 137 -7.20 30.38 -7.25
C LYS A 137 -7.74 31.67 -7.85
N ASN A 138 -7.06 32.79 -7.59
CA ASN A 138 -7.21 34.04 -8.34
C ASN A 138 -6.64 33.86 -9.74
#